data_AF-B4SES2-F1
#
_entry.id   AF-B4SES2-F1
#
_cell.length_a   1.000
_cell.length_b   1.000
_cell.length_c   1.000
_cell.angle_alpha   90.00
_cell.angle_beta   90.00
_cell.angle_gamma   90.00
#
_symmetry.space_group_name_H-M   'P 1'
#
loop_
_entity.id
_entity.type
_entity.pdbx_description
1 polymer ?
#
loop_
_entity_poly.entity_id
_entity_poly.type
_entity_poly.pdbx_seq_one_letter_code
_entity_poly.pdbx_strand_id
1 'polypeptide(L)'
;MKKKFPDFKTDDEAEAFVESADLSEYDFSGMVPMRFELKRKDTSISLRLPEELLNEVRMNAKRLGIPYQRFMRLAIERAVKPSKHPQHTDGTTKDQQF
;
A
#
# COMPACT_ATOMS: atom_id res chain seq x y z
N MET A 1 19.42 21.51 9.29
CA MET A 1 19.29 20.10 9.74
C MET A 1 17.87 19.89 10.19
N LYS A 2 17.23 18.78 9.80
CA LYS A 2 15.89 18.44 10.27
C LYS A 2 15.95 17.89 11.70
N LYS A 3 14.94 18.19 12.51
CA LYS A 3 14.81 17.72 13.90
C LYS A 3 14.46 16.23 13.90
N LYS A 4 14.92 15.47 14.91
CA LYS A 4 14.46 14.09 15.09
C LYS A 4 12.98 14.09 15.49
N PHE A 5 12.22 13.15 14.95
CA PHE A 5 10.84 12.95 15.37
C PHE A 5 10.81 12.41 16.81
N PRO A 6 10.02 13.00 17.72
CA PRO A 6 9.95 12.58 19.12
C PRO A 6 9.22 11.24 19.30
N ASP A 7 9.51 10.56 20.41
CA ASP A 7 8.81 9.35 20.83
C ASP A 7 7.65 9.71 21.77
N PHE A 8 6.47 9.12 21.54
CA PHE A 8 5.27 9.30 22.37
C PHE A 8 4.91 8.02 23.11
N LYS A 9 4.39 8.14 24.35
CA LYS A 9 3.96 6.99 25.14
C LYS A 9 2.49 6.67 24.94
N THR A 10 1.71 7.66 24.53
CA THR A 10 0.26 7.55 24.32
C THR A 10 -0.15 8.21 23.01
N ASP A 11 -1.30 7.80 22.49
CA ASP A 11 -1.87 8.39 21.28
C ASP A 11 -2.27 9.85 21.50
N ASP A 12 -2.82 10.19 22.68
CA ASP A 12 -3.20 11.58 23.04
C ASP A 12 -2.00 12.54 23.01
N GLU A 13 -0.83 12.11 23.50
CA GLU A 13 0.42 12.89 23.43
C GLU A 13 0.86 13.13 21.99
N ALA A 14 0.75 12.09 21.13
CA ALA A 14 1.10 12.19 19.73
C ALA A 14 0.14 13.13 18.98
N GLU A 15 -1.16 13.06 19.28
CA GLU A 15 -2.19 13.90 18.67
C GLU A 15 -1.97 15.38 19.02
N ALA A 16 -1.79 15.71 20.30
CA ALA A 16 -1.51 17.07 20.74
C ALA A 16 -0.23 17.66 20.12
N PHE A 17 0.81 16.83 19.93
CA PHE A 17 2.01 17.27 19.23
C PHE A 17 1.76 17.57 17.76
N VAL A 18 1.08 16.66 17.05
CA VAL A 18 0.80 16.83 15.61
C VAL A 18 -0.09 18.04 15.35
N GLU A 19 -1.02 18.36 16.26
CA GLU A 19 -1.90 19.53 16.15
C GLU A 19 -1.14 20.86 16.22
N SER A 20 -0.05 20.90 16.99
CA SER A 20 0.67 22.15 17.29
C SER A 20 2.02 22.30 16.57
N ALA A 21 2.64 21.22 16.11
CA ALA A 21 3.96 21.23 15.51
C ALA A 21 3.96 21.47 13.99
N ASP A 22 4.93 22.22 13.49
CA ASP A 22 5.26 22.23 12.05
C ASP A 22 6.03 20.95 11.68
N LEU A 23 5.31 19.99 11.09
CA LEU A 23 5.87 18.69 10.70
C LEU A 23 6.96 18.78 9.62
N SER A 24 7.04 19.87 8.85
CA SER A 24 8.03 20.02 7.78
C SER A 24 9.47 20.07 8.31
N GLU A 25 9.64 20.47 9.57
CA GLU A 25 10.92 20.61 10.25
C GLU A 25 11.54 19.27 10.70
N TYR A 26 10.77 18.18 10.65
CA TYR A 26 11.17 16.88 11.20
C TYR A 26 11.67 15.90 10.14
N ASP A 27 12.59 15.03 10.56
CA ASP A 27 13.15 13.96 9.75
C ASP A 27 12.30 12.68 9.86
N PHE A 28 11.84 12.21 8.70
CA PHE A 28 11.02 11.00 8.54
C PHE A 28 11.76 9.86 7.82
N SER A 29 13.06 10.01 7.55
CA SER A 29 13.85 9.04 6.78
C SER A 29 13.87 7.62 7.38
N GLY A 30 13.69 7.50 8.70
CA GLY A 30 13.60 6.23 9.41
C GLY A 30 12.20 5.61 9.48
N MET A 31 11.16 6.30 8.97
CA MET A 31 9.80 5.77 9.01
C MET A 31 9.56 4.73 7.91
N VAL A 32 8.81 3.68 8.25
CA VAL A 32 8.40 2.64 7.30
C VAL A 32 6.95 2.90 6.86
N PRO A 33 6.65 2.88 5.55
CA PRO A 33 5.27 3.03 5.07
C PRO A 33 4.35 1.98 5.68
N MET A 34 3.30 2.43 6.38
CA MET A 34 2.24 1.56 6.89
C MET A 34 0.96 1.75 6.06
N ARG A 35 0.32 0.65 5.66
CA ARG A 35 -0.95 0.67 4.92
C ARG A 35 -2.11 0.30 5.85
N PHE A 36 -2.87 1.31 6.26
CA PHE A 36 -4.10 1.15 7.01
C PHE A 36 -5.28 0.76 6.10
N GLU A 37 -6.16 -0.09 6.60
CA GLU A 37 -7.38 -0.49 5.90
C GLU A 37 -8.55 0.39 6.32
N LEU A 38 -8.55 1.64 5.86
CA LEU A 38 -9.51 2.66 6.29
C LEU A 38 -10.89 2.51 5.64
N LYS A 39 -11.01 1.78 4.53
CA LYS A 39 -12.30 1.60 3.84
C LYS A 39 -13.15 0.53 4.53
N ARG A 40 -14.42 0.85 4.78
CA ARG A 40 -15.42 -0.09 5.30
C ARG A 40 -15.61 -1.24 4.31
N LYS A 41 -15.79 -2.46 4.83
CA LYS A 41 -16.22 -3.63 4.04
C LYS A 41 -17.74 -3.48 3.82
N ASP A 42 -18.14 -2.96 2.67
CA ASP A 42 -19.53 -2.60 2.35
C ASP A 42 -20.28 -3.68 1.55
N THR A 43 -19.56 -4.53 0.82
CA THR A 43 -20.15 -5.55 -0.07
C THR A 43 -19.55 -6.94 0.18
N SER A 44 -20.41 -7.95 0.26
CA SER A 44 -20.01 -9.37 0.31
C SER A 44 -20.05 -10.00 -1.07
N ILE A 45 -19.07 -10.86 -1.37
CA ILE A 45 -19.03 -11.67 -2.60
C ILE A 45 -19.13 -13.15 -2.23
N SER A 46 -19.83 -13.93 -3.06
CA SER A 46 -19.83 -15.39 -2.99
C SER A 46 -19.15 -15.93 -4.25
N LEU A 47 -18.09 -16.72 -4.07
CA LEU A 47 -17.26 -17.26 -5.16
C LEU A 47 -17.05 -18.76 -4.95
N ARG A 48 -17.01 -19.52 -6.06
CA ARG A 48 -16.54 -20.90 -6.04
C ARG A 48 -15.05 -20.93 -6.37
N LEU A 49 -14.28 -21.66 -5.58
CA LEU A 49 -12.84 -21.83 -5.76
C LEU A 49 -12.49 -23.31 -5.52
N PRO A 50 -11.51 -23.87 -6.24
CA PRO A 50 -10.89 -25.13 -5.85
C PRO A 50 -10.35 -25.05 -4.41
N GLU A 51 -10.48 -26.14 -3.65
CA GLU A 51 -10.03 -26.20 -2.26
C GLU A 51 -8.51 -25.96 -2.13
N GLU A 52 -7.73 -26.54 -3.05
CA GLU A 52 -6.28 -26.38 -3.12
C GLU A 52 -5.88 -24.90 -3.25
N LEU A 53 -6.58 -24.15 -4.11
CA LEU A 53 -6.33 -22.71 -4.28
C LEU A 53 -6.66 -21.91 -3.01
N LEU A 54 -7.76 -22.26 -2.33
CA LEU A 54 -8.11 -21.61 -1.07
C LEU A 54 -7.06 -21.88 0.02
N ASN A 55 -6.48 -23.08 0.03
CA ASN A 55 -5.40 -23.42 0.97
C ASN A 55 -4.12 -22.62 0.66
N GLU A 56 -3.74 -22.47 -0.60
CA GLU A 56 -2.63 -21.61 -1.02
C GLU A 56 -2.81 -20.15 -0.61
N VAL A 57 -4.04 -19.62 -0.75
CA VAL A 57 -4.39 -18.27 -0.29
C VAL A 57 -4.19 -18.13 1.22
N ARG A 58 -4.63 -19.12 2.01
CA ARG A 58 -4.47 -19.11 3.48
C ARG A 58 -3.00 -19.18 3.88
N MET A 59 -2.21 -20.03 3.22
CA MET A 59 -0.76 -20.17 3.48
C MET A 59 -0.02 -18.86 3.19
N ASN A 60 -0.29 -18.23 2.04
CA ASN A 60 0.35 -16.97 1.69
C ASN A 60 -0.06 -15.82 2.61
N ALA A 61 -1.32 -15.76 3.04
CA ALA A 61 -1.79 -14.79 4.01
C ALA A 61 -1.06 -14.95 5.37
N LYS A 62 -0.92 -16.19 5.85
CA LYS A 62 -0.19 -16.51 7.08
C LYS A 62 1.27 -16.10 7.00
N ARG A 63 1.94 -16.38 5.87
CA ARG A 63 3.34 -15.96 5.63
C ARG A 63 3.53 -14.45 5.68
N LEU A 64 2.52 -13.68 5.27
CA LEU A 64 2.51 -12.22 5.31
C LEU A 64 1.97 -11.65 6.63
N GLY A 65 1.55 -12.48 7.58
CA GLY A 65 1.00 -12.04 8.86
C GLY A 65 -0.32 -11.28 8.74
N ILE A 66 -1.11 -11.53 7.69
CA ILE A 66 -2.38 -10.84 7.44
C ILE A 66 -3.57 -11.82 7.36
N PRO A 67 -4.80 -11.38 7.68
CA PRO A 67 -6.00 -12.20 7.47
C PRO A 67 -6.16 -12.60 6.00
N TYR A 68 -6.61 -13.83 5.72
CA TYR A 68 -6.74 -14.33 4.35
C TYR A 68 -7.71 -13.49 3.49
N GLN A 69 -8.79 -12.96 4.08
CA GLN A 69 -9.68 -12.02 3.39
C GLN A 69 -8.97 -10.74 2.95
N ARG A 70 -8.05 -10.23 3.79
CA ARG A 70 -7.22 -9.07 3.46
C ARG A 70 -6.28 -9.39 2.30
N PHE A 71 -5.67 -10.58 2.33
CA PHE A 71 -4.85 -11.06 1.22
C PHE A 71 -5.64 -11.13 -0.10
N MET A 72 -6.84 -11.72 -0.08
CA MET A 72 -7.70 -11.80 -1.28
C MET A 72 -8.04 -10.42 -1.85
N ARG A 73 -8.46 -9.47 -1.00
CA ARG A 73 -8.74 -8.09 -1.45
C ARG A 73 -7.50 -7.47 -2.10
N LEU A 74 -6.32 -7.60 -1.49
CA LEU A 74 -5.08 -7.05 -2.04
C LEU A 74 -4.71 -7.70 -3.38
N ALA A 75 -5.01 -8.98 -3.58
CA ALA A 75 -4.81 -9.65 -4.86
C ALA A 75 -5.76 -9.09 -5.94
N ILE A 76 -7.05 -8.93 -5.62
CA ILE A 76 -8.05 -8.34 -6.52
C ILE A 76 -7.68 -6.89 -6.87
N GLU A 77 -7.30 -6.07 -5.87
CA GLU A 77 -6.86 -4.68 -6.09
C GLU A 77 -5.66 -4.58 -7.04
N ARG A 78 -4.71 -5.53 -6.96
CA ARG A 78 -3.57 -5.57 -7.88
C ARG A 78 -3.99 -5.96 -9.28
N ALA A 79 -4.89 -6.94 -9.41
CA ALA A 79 -5.37 -7.42 -10.70
C ALA A 79 -6.17 -6.35 -11.49
N VAL A 80 -6.88 -5.44 -10.80
CA VAL A 80 -7.69 -4.39 -11.46
C VAL A 80 -6.94 -3.08 -11.71
N LYS A 81 -5.76 -2.88 -11.09
CA LYS A 81 -4.97 -1.68 -11.35
C LYS A 81 -4.21 -1.84 -12.67
N PRO A 82 -4.36 -0.92 -13.63
CA PRO A 82 -3.57 -0.98 -14.85
C PRO A 82 -2.08 -0.88 -14.48
N SER A 83 -1.27 -1.81 -14.99
CA SER A 83 0.19 -1.68 -14.94
C SER A 83 0.54 -0.34 -15.56
N LYS A 84 1.12 0.57 -14.77
CA LYS A 84 1.83 1.72 -15.32
C LYS A 84 3.05 1.16 -16.04
N HIS A 85 2.89 0.68 -17.26
CA HIS A 85 4.03 0.55 -18.16
C HIS A 85 4.59 1.97 -18.33
N PRO A 86 5.84 2.24 -17.93
CA PRO A 86 6.51 3.40 -18.48
C PRO A 86 6.55 3.16 -19.99
N GLN A 87 5.78 3.93 -20.74
CA GLN A 87 5.99 4.00 -22.17
C GLN A 87 7.38 4.63 -22.34
N HIS A 88 8.40 3.78 -22.51
CA HIS A 88 9.57 4.17 -23.26
C HIS A 88 9.08 4.43 -24.68
N THR A 89 8.71 5.67 -24.95
CA THR A 89 8.68 6.18 -26.31
C THR A 89 10.14 6.32 -26.73
N ASP A 90 10.77 5.19 -27.09
CA ASP A 90 12.01 5.23 -27.85
C ASP A 90 11.65 5.83 -29.20
N GLY A 91 12.09 7.08 -29.38
CA GLY A 91 11.92 7.84 -30.61
C GLY A 91 12.52 7.05 -31.77
N THR A 92 11.65 6.41 -32.53
CA THR A 92 11.99 5.82 -33.81
C THR A 92 12.02 6.94 -34.84
N THR A 93 13.25 7.32 -35.20
CA THR A 93 13.70 7.61 -36.56
C THR A 93 12.97 8.73 -37.30
N LYS A 94 13.54 9.93 -37.21
CA LYS A 94 13.67 10.79 -38.40
C LYS A 94 14.52 10.03 -39.41
N ASP A 95 13.90 9.57 -40.49
CA ASP A 95 14.50 9.64 -41.82
C ASP A 95 13.45 9.36 -42.91
N GLN A 96 13.53 10.22 -43.93
CA GLN A 96 13.08 10.08 -45.32
C GLN A 96 11.68 10.54 -45.78
N GLN A 97 11.76 11.62 -46.58
CA GLN A 97 11.12 11.84 -47.91
C GLN A 97 9.58 12.03 -47.88
N PHE A 98 9.00 13.17 -48.29
CA PHE A 98 9.22 14.01 -49.48
C PHE A 98 9.05 15.50 -49.16
#